data_AF-A0A925JNW5-F1
#
_entry.id   AF-A0A925JNW5-F1
#
_cell.length_a   1.000
_cell.length_b   1.000
_cell.length_c   1.000
_cell.angle_alpha   90.00
_cell.angle_beta   90.00
_cell.angle_gamma   90.00
#
_symmetry.space_group_name_H-M   'P 1'
#
loop_
_entity.id
_entity.type
_entity.pdbx_description
1 polymer ?
#
loop_
_entity_poly.entity_id
_entity_poly.type
_entity_poly.pdbx_seq_one_letter_code
_entity_poly.pdbx_strand_id
1 'polypeptide(L)'
;MTVNRKIGRSNYHFQFEGKNLYEVVRESEKLSFPDIPKCGLCGKENIVLGTRHAQNKYKYTFIRCQDCKAQLIFGQTKEDSDVFYLRRKEDKNFDWHIYESEEADIRRSQQG
;
A
#
# COMPACT_ATOMS: atom_id res chain seq x y z
N MET A 1 -19.62 3.16 -5.36
CA MET A 1 -18.67 4.10 -6.00
C MET A 1 -17.49 3.32 -6.58
N THR A 2 -16.90 3.77 -7.68
CA THR A 2 -15.72 3.11 -8.27
C THR A 2 -14.53 4.07 -8.28
N VAL A 3 -13.38 3.60 -7.79
CA VAL A 3 -12.11 4.34 -7.83
C VAL A 3 -11.12 3.53 -8.64
N ASN A 4 -10.48 4.19 -9.60
CA ASN A 4 -9.43 3.58 -10.42
C ASN A 4 -8.07 4.01 -9.91
N ARG A 5 -7.13 3.07 -9.79
CA ARG A 5 -5.72 3.37 -9.48
C ARG A 5 -4.80 2.68 -10.46
N LYS A 6 -3.83 3.42 -10.99
CA LYS A 6 -2.76 2.87 -11.82
C LYS A 6 -1.58 2.44 -10.96
N ILE A 7 -1.20 1.18 -11.04
CA ILE A 7 -0.03 0.63 -10.35
C ILE A 7 0.83 -0.08 -11.38
N GLY A 8 1.97 0.52 -11.70
CA GLY A 8 2.84 0.06 -12.77
C GLY A 8 2.14 0.12 -14.13
N ARG A 9 2.10 -1.03 -14.80
CA ARG A 9 1.40 -1.24 -16.08
C ARG A 9 -0.07 -1.60 -15.92
N SER A 10 -0.52 -1.88 -14.70
CA SER A 10 -1.86 -2.39 -14.42
C SER A 10 -2.79 -1.30 -13.91
N ASN A 11 -4.06 -1.37 -14.31
CA ASN A 11 -5.14 -0.56 -13.76
C ASN A 11 -5.95 -1.42 -12.77
N TYR A 12 -6.14 -0.91 -11.56
CA TYR A 12 -6.91 -1.56 -10.52
C TYR A 12 -8.24 -0.81 -10.35
N HIS A 13 -9.34 -1.58 -10.36
CA HIS A 13 -10.70 -1.06 -10.20
C HIS A 13 -11.21 -1.45 -8.82
N PHE A 14 -11.37 -0.48 -7.94
CA PHE A 14 -11.92 -0.68 -6.61
C PHE A 14 -13.39 -0.28 -6.59
N GLN A 15 -14.25 -1.20 -6.19
CA GLN A 15 -15.69 -0.97 -6.05
C GLN A 15 -16.03 -0.91 -4.56
N PHE A 16 -16.75 0.15 -4.18
CA PHE A 16 -17.19 0.41 -2.81
C PHE A 16 -18.71 0.42 -2.75
N GLU A 17 -19.24 -0.30 -1.78
CA GLU A 17 -20.66 -0.40 -1.47
C GLU A 17 -20.91 0.05 -0.04
N GLY A 18 -22.09 0.61 0.21
CA GLY A 18 -22.50 1.14 1.51
C GLY A 18 -23.99 1.40 1.52
N LYS A 19 -24.60 1.48 2.70
CA LYS A 19 -26.05 1.59 2.85
C LYS A 19 -26.58 2.97 2.48
N ASN A 20 -25.72 3.98 2.47
CA ASN A 20 -26.04 5.36 2.12
C ASN A 20 -24.79 6.05 1.53
N LEU A 21 -24.97 7.30 1.06
CA LEU A 21 -23.90 8.08 0.46
C LEU A 21 -22.69 8.27 1.40
N TYR A 22 -22.94 8.57 2.68
CA TYR A 22 -21.89 8.79 3.67
C TYR A 22 -20.99 7.56 3.83
N GLU A 23 -21.58 6.36 3.94
CA GLU A 23 -20.82 5.10 4.04
C GLU A 23 -20.00 4.83 2.77
N VAL A 24 -20.59 5.00 1.58
CA VAL A 24 -19.88 4.76 0.31
C VAL A 24 -18.67 5.69 0.16
N VAL A 25 -18.82 6.97 0.52
CA VAL A 25 -17.72 7.93 0.48
C VAL A 25 -16.65 7.57 1.52
N ARG A 26 -17.05 7.33 2.77
CA ARG A 26 -16.13 6.95 3.86
C ARG A 26 -15.31 5.71 3.51
N GLU A 27 -15.94 4.66 2.98
CA GLU A 27 -15.23 3.44 2.59
C GLU A 27 -14.27 3.69 1.42
N SER A 28 -14.61 4.58 0.50
CA SER A 28 -13.71 4.96 -0.59
C SER A 28 -12.50 5.79 -0.13
N GLU A 29 -12.67 6.63 0.89
CA GLU A 29 -11.60 7.46 1.46
C GLU A 29 -10.53 6.62 2.17
N LYS A 30 -10.90 5.44 2.68
CA LYS A 30 -9.94 4.46 3.24
C LYS A 30 -8.87 4.04 2.22
N LEU A 31 -9.16 4.14 0.92
CA LEU A 31 -8.22 3.92 -0.17
C LEU A 31 -7.41 5.20 -0.49
N SER A 32 -6.61 5.64 0.48
CA SER A 32 -6.03 7.00 0.51
C SER A 32 -4.70 7.18 -0.26
N PHE A 33 -4.42 6.33 -1.25
CA PHE A 33 -3.16 6.37 -2.00
C PHE A 33 -3.33 6.83 -3.46
N PRO A 34 -2.35 7.55 -4.04
CA PRO A 34 -2.39 7.98 -5.44
C PRO A 34 -1.94 6.87 -6.40
N ASP A 35 -1.96 7.15 -7.70
CA ASP A 35 -1.35 6.28 -8.71
C ASP A 35 0.16 6.13 -8.47
N ILE A 36 0.66 4.92 -8.68
CA ILE A 36 2.07 4.56 -8.53
C ILE A 36 2.56 4.00 -9.86
N PRO A 37 3.03 4.85 -10.80
CA PRO A 37 3.37 4.40 -12.14
C PRO A 37 4.68 3.59 -12.20
N LYS A 38 5.61 3.84 -11.29
CA LYS A 38 6.98 3.28 -11.33
C LYS A 38 7.50 2.94 -9.93
N CYS A 39 8.43 2.01 -9.87
CA CYS A 39 9.22 1.75 -8.68
C CYS A 39 10.06 2.97 -8.31
N GLY A 40 9.97 3.43 -7.06
CA GLY A 40 10.73 4.57 -6.57
C GLY A 40 12.24 4.33 -6.40
N LEU A 41 12.72 3.08 -6.53
CA LEU A 41 14.15 2.74 -6.46
C LEU A 41 14.78 2.51 -7.83
N CYS A 42 14.20 1.66 -8.68
CA CYS A 42 14.80 1.33 -9.99
C CYS A 42 14.10 1.99 -11.19
N GLY A 43 13.00 2.71 -10.98
CA GLY A 43 12.25 3.40 -12.04
C GLY A 43 11.46 2.49 -13.00
N LYS A 44 11.52 1.17 -12.85
CA LYS A 44 10.78 0.23 -13.69
C LYS A 44 9.29 0.15 -13.31
N GLU A 45 8.46 -0.19 -14.28
CA GLU A 45 7.00 -0.25 -14.16
C GLU A 45 6.46 -1.63 -13.81
N ASN A 46 7.33 -2.64 -13.71
CA ASN A 46 6.96 -4.00 -13.35
C ASN A 46 6.82 -4.09 -11.82
N ILE A 47 5.75 -3.48 -11.32
CA ILE A 47 5.37 -3.47 -9.93
C ILE A 47 3.97 -4.09 -9.79
N VAL A 48 3.73 -4.78 -8.67
CA VAL A 48 2.47 -5.48 -8.43
C VAL A 48 1.94 -5.13 -7.04
N LEU A 49 0.62 -4.96 -6.93
CA LEU A 49 -0.08 -4.88 -5.66
C LEU A 49 -0.27 -6.28 -5.10
N GLY A 50 0.03 -6.49 -3.83
CA GLY A 50 -0.12 -7.78 -3.17
C GLY A 50 -0.38 -7.64 -1.68
N THR A 51 -0.69 -8.78 -1.05
CA THR A 51 -0.88 -8.89 0.39
C THR A 51 -0.02 -10.03 0.94
N ARG A 52 0.33 -9.94 2.22
CA ARG A 52 1.01 -11.02 2.96
C ARG A 52 0.49 -11.10 4.38
N HIS A 53 0.50 -12.31 4.91
CA HIS A 53 0.20 -12.60 6.31
C HIS A 53 1.51 -13.00 6.99
N ALA A 54 2.08 -12.12 7.81
CA ALA A 54 3.29 -12.42 8.58
C ALA A 54 2.91 -13.04 9.93
N GLN A 55 3.51 -14.20 10.24
CA GLN A 55 3.36 -14.93 11.51
C GLN A 55 1.90 -15.14 11.95
N ASN A 56 0.95 -15.23 11.00
CA ASN A 56 -0.49 -15.30 11.26
C ASN A 56 -1.07 -14.17 12.15
N LYS A 57 -0.31 -13.11 12.41
CA LYS A 57 -0.67 -12.05 13.35
C LYS A 57 -0.77 -10.68 12.67
N TYR A 58 0.01 -10.46 11.60
CA TYR A 58 0.06 -9.17 10.93
C TYR A 58 -0.31 -9.31 9.45
N LYS A 59 -1.26 -8.51 9.01
CA LYS A 59 -1.69 -8.41 7.61
C LYS A 59 -1.09 -7.16 7.00
N TYR A 60 -0.36 -7.32 5.92
CA TYR A 60 0.22 -6.20 5.18
C TYR A 60 -0.26 -6.21 3.74
N THR A 61 -0.60 -5.03 3.25
CA THR A 61 -0.71 -4.76 1.83
C THR A 61 0.58 -4.07 1.39
N PHE A 62 1.08 -4.38 0.20
CA PHE A 62 2.31 -3.79 -0.33
C PHE A 62 2.27 -3.66 -1.86
N ILE A 63 3.09 -2.76 -2.39
CA ILE A 63 3.46 -2.72 -3.80
C ILE A 63 4.89 -3.25 -3.92
N ARG A 64 5.12 -4.30 -4.71
CA ARG A 64 6.45 -4.89 -4.90
C ARG A 64 6.92 -4.76 -6.34
N CYS A 65 8.15 -4.31 -6.52
CA CYS A 65 8.84 -4.35 -7.79
C CYS A 65 9.38 -5.75 -8.07
N GLN A 66 9.05 -6.29 -9.23
CA GLN A 66 9.48 -7.61 -9.64
C GLN A 66 10.93 -7.65 -10.16
N ASP A 67 11.47 -6.49 -10.57
CA ASP A 67 12.85 -6.37 -11.04
C ASP A 67 13.87 -6.25 -9.91
N CYS A 68 13.79 -5.18 -9.09
CA CYS A 68 14.78 -4.91 -8.04
C CYS A 68 14.36 -5.44 -6.66
N LYS A 69 13.20 -6.11 -6.57
CA LYS A 69 12.62 -6.64 -5.32
C LYS A 69 12.33 -5.60 -4.23
N ALA A 70 12.41 -4.32 -4.56
CA ALA A 70 11.94 -3.24 -3.72
C ALA A 70 10.45 -3.37 -3.40
N GLN A 71 10.07 -2.95 -2.21
CA GLN A 71 8.68 -2.89 -1.78
C GLN A 71 8.35 -1.51 -1.19
N LEU A 72 7.07 -1.16 -1.31
CA LEU A 72 6.44 -0.04 -0.66
C LEU A 72 5.27 -0.59 0.14
N ILE A 73 5.35 -0.50 1.47
CA ILE A 73 4.36 -1.08 2.38
C ILE A 73 3.28 -0.03 2.67
N PHE A 74 2.03 -0.48 2.71
CA PHE A 74 0.93 0.35 3.21
C PHE A 74 0.96 0.41 4.73
N GLY A 75 0.91 1.63 5.27
CA GLY A 75 0.61 1.86 6.67
C GLY A 75 -0.89 1.67 6.94
N GLN A 76 -1.18 1.36 8.21
CA GLN A 76 -2.52 1.38 8.79
C GLN A 76 -2.43 2.30 10.01
N THR A 77 -3.47 3.09 10.28
CA THR A 77 -3.47 3.93 11.48
C THR A 77 -3.75 3.06 12.71
N LYS A 78 -3.26 3.47 13.89
CA LYS A 78 -3.54 2.76 15.15
C LYS A 78 -4.99 2.92 15.59
N GLU A 79 -5.65 3.99 15.14
CA GLU A 79 -7.02 4.36 15.48
C GLU A 79 -8.05 3.67 14.57
N ASP A 80 -7.72 3.46 13.27
CA ASP A 80 -8.56 2.78 12.31
C ASP A 80 -7.70 1.92 11.36
N SER A 81 -7.65 0.60 11.64
CA SER A 81 -6.87 -0.36 10.85
C SER A 81 -7.35 -0.53 9.41
N ASP A 82 -8.54 0.01 9.08
CA ASP A 82 -9.10 -0.07 7.73
C ASP A 82 -8.62 1.09 6.84
N VAL A 83 -7.96 2.11 7.38
CA VAL A 83 -7.42 3.23 6.61
C VAL A 83 -6.02 2.87 6.10
N PHE A 84 -5.89 2.68 4.79
CA PHE A 84 -4.62 2.34 4.15
C PHE A 84 -3.99 3.57 3.51
N TYR A 85 -2.73 3.85 3.85
CA TYR A 85 -1.93 4.91 3.24
C TYR A 85 -0.55 4.39 2.83
N LEU A 86 0.07 5.00 1.82
CA LEU A 86 1.45 4.67 1.48
C LEU A 86 2.40 5.34 2.47
N ARG A 87 3.30 4.55 3.07
CA ARG A 87 4.33 5.08 3.96
C ARG A 87 5.20 6.10 3.22
N ARG A 88 5.48 7.20 3.91
CA ARG A 88 6.37 8.25 3.45
C ARG A 88 7.52 8.41 4.44
N LYS A 89 8.68 8.78 3.92
CA LYS A 89 9.83 9.20 4.72
C LYS A 89 9.62 10.63 5.22
N GLU A 90 10.52 11.08 6.09
CA GLU A 90 10.54 12.47 6.61
C GLU A 90 10.63 13.52 5.50
N ASP A 91 11.29 13.18 4.38
CA ASP A 91 11.40 14.02 3.18
C ASP A 91 10.11 14.08 2.34
N LYS A 92 9.01 13.48 2.81
CA LYS A 92 7.71 13.35 2.15
C LYS A 92 7.69 12.46 0.89
N ASN A 93 8.79 11.81 0.53
CA ASN A 93 8.83 10.82 -0.54
C ASN A 93 8.32 9.45 -0.06
N PHE A 94 7.90 8.60 -0.99
CA PHE A 94 7.47 7.24 -0.66
C PHE A 94 8.61 6.40 -0.10
N ASP A 95 8.34 5.65 0.96
CA ASP A 95 9.32 4.83 1.66
C ASP A 95 9.59 3.48 0.96
N TRP A 96 10.12 3.57 -0.27
CA TRP A 96 10.59 2.40 -0.99
C TRP A 96 11.87 1.86 -0.34
N HIS A 97 11.88 0.56 -0.06
CA HIS A 97 13.03 -0.15 0.48
C HIS A 97 13.16 -1.53 -0.15
N ILE A 98 14.36 -2.12 -0.12
CA ILE A 98 14.57 -3.50 -0.54
C ILE A 98 13.86 -4.41 0.46
N TYR A 99 13.15 -5.43 -0.04
CA TYR A 99 12.55 -6.44 0.82
C TYR A 99 13.65 -7.16 1.60
N GLU A 100 13.65 -6.98 2.92
CA GLU A 100 14.50 -7.69 3.88
C GLU A 100 13.70 -8.85 4.50
N SER A 101 14.30 -9.64 5.40
CA SER A 101 13.60 -10.76 6.05
C SER A 101 12.34 -10.28 6.80
N GLU A 102 11.37 -11.19 7.00
CA GLU A 102 10.10 -10.87 7.68
C GLU A 102 10.29 -10.24 9.06
N GLU A 103 11.34 -10.62 9.79
CA GLU A 103 11.68 -10.04 11.10
C GLU A 103 12.11 -8.58 11.00
N ALA A 104 12.87 -8.21 9.96
CA ALA A 104 13.29 -6.83 9.72
C ALA A 104 12.09 -5.94 9.36
N ASP A 105 11.16 -6.49 8.57
CA ASP A 105 9.92 -5.80 8.20
C ASP A 105 8.97 -5.59 9.39
N ILE A 106 8.83 -6.57 10.28
CA ILE A 106 8.03 -6.42 11.51
C ILE A 106 8.63 -5.32 12.40
N ARG A 107 9.95 -5.31 12.57
CA ARG A 107 10.63 -4.27 13.37
C ARG A 107 10.42 -2.87 12.79
N ARG A 108 10.54 -2.69 11.48
CA ARG A 108 10.19 -1.41 10.80
C ARG A 108 8.71 -1.08 10.89
N SER A 109 7.84 -2.09 10.99
CA SER A 109 6.41 -1.84 11.16
C SER A 109 6.07 -1.26 12.53
N GLN A 110 6.84 -1.58 13.58
CA GLN A 110 6.63 -1.14 14.96
C GLN A 110 7.31 0.20 15.33
N GLN A 111 8.26 0.67 14.51
CA GLN A 111 9.02 1.91 14.75
C GLN A 111 8.38 3.17 14.13
N GLY A 112 7.20 3.04 13.51
CA GLY A 112 6.44 4.15 12.92
C GLY A 112 5.16 4.50 13.69
#